data_AF-A0A1A2MNR9-F1
#
_entry.id   AF-A0A1A2MNR9-F1
#
_cell.length_a   1.000
_cell.length_b   1.000
_cell.length_c   1.000
_cell.angle_alpha   90.00
_cell.angle_beta   90.00
_cell.angle_gamma   90.00
#
_symmetry.space_group_name_H-M   'P 1'
#
loop_
_entity.id
_entity.type
_entity.pdbx_description
1 polymer ?
#
loop_
_entity_poly.entity_id
_entity_poly.type
_entity_poly.pdbx_seq_one_letter_code
_entity_poly.pdbx_strand_id
1 'polypeptide(L)'
;MAITLCVPPRAGELCAPVRFLLRQDSVVMELTARHRITSVEWDEGQRAVVMVVEITDPQTARPVDVRIDVVDAGAVLADARTTKIGTIIRDGRQRDVVGTYLGVVADEN
;
A
#
# COMPACT_ATOMS: atom_id res chain seq x y z
N MET A 1 -11.67 -6.31 -2.08
CA MET A 1 -11.14 -7.26 -1.08
C MET A 1 -9.95 -6.61 -0.42
N ALA A 2 -9.75 -6.80 0.88
CA ALA A 2 -8.67 -6.14 1.58
C ALA A 2 -7.34 -6.91 1.40
N ILE A 3 -6.24 -6.17 1.24
CA ILE A 3 -4.91 -6.70 0.91
C ILE A 3 -3.95 -6.39 2.05
N THR A 4 -2.97 -7.26 2.28
CA THR A 4 -1.84 -6.98 3.18
C THR A 4 -0.55 -7.25 2.42
N LEU A 5 0.48 -6.44 2.66
CA LEU A 5 1.79 -6.60 2.03
C LEU A 5 2.80 -7.34 2.92
N CYS A 6 2.53 -7.45 4.22
CA CYS A 6 3.42 -8.13 5.17
C CYS A 6 2.67 -9.16 6.00
N VAL A 7 1.98 -8.76 7.07
CA VAL A 7 1.14 -9.64 7.87
C VAL A 7 -0.23 -9.02 8.14
N PRO A 8 -1.32 -9.82 8.16
CA PRO A 8 -2.63 -9.31 8.53
C PRO A 8 -2.70 -8.94 10.02
N PRO A 9 -3.55 -7.97 10.42
CA PRO A 9 -3.85 -7.72 11.82
C PRO A 9 -4.44 -8.96 12.51
N ARG A 10 -4.18 -9.12 13.81
CA ARG A 10 -4.75 -10.18 14.63
C ARG A 10 -6.25 -9.95 14.82
N ALA A 11 -7.00 -11.01 15.08
CA ALA A 11 -8.41 -10.89 15.44
C ALA A 11 -8.57 -10.02 16.70
N GLY A 12 -9.40 -8.98 16.63
CA GLY A 12 -9.62 -8.03 17.72
C GLY A 12 -8.51 -6.99 17.93
N GLU A 13 -7.47 -6.96 17.08
CA GLU A 13 -6.44 -5.91 17.13
C GLU A 13 -7.04 -4.57 16.68
N LEU A 14 -6.78 -3.52 17.46
CA LEU A 14 -7.23 -2.17 17.12
C LEU A 14 -6.49 -1.69 15.87
N CYS A 15 -7.27 -1.24 14.87
CA CYS A 15 -6.74 -0.68 13.64
C CYS A 15 -7.38 0.69 13.38
N ALA A 16 -6.55 1.67 13.02
CA ALA A 16 -6.99 3.00 12.63
C ALA A 16 -6.92 3.15 11.10
N PRO A 17 -7.97 3.65 10.43
CA PRO A 17 -7.91 3.95 9.01
C PRO A 17 -7.09 5.22 8.77
N VAL A 18 -6.05 5.10 7.95
CA VAL A 18 -5.22 6.22 7.50
C VAL A 18 -5.30 6.34 5.99
N ARG A 19 -5.43 7.59 5.52
CA ARG A 19 -5.56 7.91 4.11
C ARG A 19 -4.24 8.47 3.58
N PHE A 20 -3.63 7.78 2.64
CA PHE A 20 -2.41 8.20 1.96
C PHE A 20 -2.72 8.78 0.58
N LEU A 21 -2.06 9.87 0.23
CA LEU A 21 -2.15 10.51 -1.09
C LEU A 21 -0.84 10.28 -1.86
N LEU A 22 -0.86 9.31 -2.78
CA LEU A 22 0.30 8.94 -3.57
C LEU A 22 0.29 9.75 -4.88
N ARG A 23 1.18 10.75 -4.95
CA ARG A 23 1.27 11.67 -6.10
C ARG A 23 2.28 11.24 -7.16
N GLN A 24 3.09 10.23 -6.85
CA GLN A 24 4.10 9.67 -7.73
C GLN A 24 3.68 8.28 -8.18
N ASP A 25 4.13 7.87 -9.36
CA ASP A 25 3.86 6.54 -9.90
C ASP A 25 4.64 5.44 -9.16
N SER A 26 5.66 5.81 -8.38
CA SER A 26 6.40 4.92 -7.50
C SER A 26 6.76 5.67 -6.23
N VAL A 27 6.45 5.10 -5.07
CA VAL A 27 6.77 5.69 -3.77
C VAL A 27 7.15 4.60 -2.77
N VAL A 28 8.22 4.84 -2.02
CA VAL A 28 8.57 4.03 -0.86
C VAL A 28 8.01 4.71 0.37
N MET A 29 7.36 3.94 1.23
CA MET A 29 6.76 4.43 2.47
C MET A 29 6.79 3.36 3.56
N GLU A 30 6.68 3.81 4.80
CA GLU A 30 6.57 2.92 5.95
C GLU A 30 5.11 2.59 6.27
N LEU A 31 4.85 1.33 6.61
CA LEU A 31 3.61 0.87 7.22
C LEU A 31 3.93 0.06 8.47
N THR A 32 2.97 -0.10 9.36
CA THR A 32 3.09 -1.12 10.41
C THR A 32 3.13 -2.51 9.78
N ALA A 33 3.97 -3.42 10.29
CA ALA A 33 4.07 -4.78 9.77
C ALA A 33 2.70 -5.46 9.68
N ARG A 34 1.85 -5.22 10.68
CA ARG A 34 0.44 -5.60 10.67
C ARG A 34 -0.40 -4.47 10.12
N HIS A 35 -0.94 -4.65 8.92
CA HIS A 35 -1.80 -3.66 8.27
C HIS A 35 -2.75 -4.32 7.27
N ARG A 36 -3.76 -3.56 6.85
CA ARG A 36 -4.71 -3.96 5.83
C ARG A 36 -5.07 -2.78 4.93
N ILE A 37 -4.73 -2.89 3.65
CA ILE A 37 -5.14 -1.94 2.62
C ILE A 37 -6.58 -2.27 2.22
N THR A 38 -7.50 -1.33 2.44
CA THR A 38 -8.93 -1.56 2.27
C THR A 38 -9.48 -0.95 0.98
N SER A 39 -8.85 0.11 0.46
CA SER A 39 -9.20 0.68 -0.84
C SER A 39 -8.03 1.39 -1.51
N VAL A 40 -8.10 1.44 -2.83
CA VAL A 40 -7.33 2.32 -3.70
C VAL A 40 -8.26 2.96 -4.72
N GLU A 41 -8.15 4.26 -4.90
CA GLU A 41 -8.94 5.02 -5.88
C GLU A 41 -8.10 6.16 -6.46
N TRP A 42 -8.42 6.57 -7.69
CA TRP A 42 -7.85 7.79 -8.27
C TRP A 42 -8.74 8.97 -7.89
N ASP A 43 -8.15 9.99 -7.26
CA ASP A 43 -8.82 11.25 -6.96
C ASP A 43 -8.38 12.29 -7.97
N GLU A 44 -9.30 12.65 -8.88
CA GLU A 44 -9.06 13.66 -9.92
C GLU A 44 -8.78 15.05 -9.33
N GLY A 45 -9.43 15.41 -8.22
CA GLY A 45 -9.25 16.71 -7.57
C GLY A 45 -7.88 16.85 -6.90
N GLN A 46 -7.35 15.74 -6.37
CA GLN A 46 -6.02 15.68 -5.76
C GLN A 46 -4.92 15.31 -6.75
N ARG A 47 -5.30 14.81 -7.94
CA ARG A 47 -4.41 14.19 -8.95
C ARG A 47 -3.47 13.16 -8.30
N ALA A 48 -4.05 12.30 -7.47
CA ALA A 48 -3.31 11.34 -6.66
C ALA A 48 -4.08 10.03 -6.52
N VAL A 49 -3.35 8.94 -6.28
CA VAL A 49 -3.97 7.71 -5.77
C VAL A 49 -4.25 7.91 -4.28
N VAL A 50 -5.52 7.78 -3.91
CA VAL A 50 -5.95 7.69 -2.52
C VAL A 50 -5.90 6.23 -2.12
N MET A 51 -5.06 5.90 -1.14
CA MET A 51 -4.97 4.57 -0.55
C MET A 51 -5.42 4.63 0.90
N VAL A 52 -6.42 3.82 1.27
CA VAL A 52 -6.88 3.69 2.66
C VAL A 52 -6.27 2.44 3.26
N VAL A 53 -5.59 2.61 4.38
CA VAL A 53 -4.93 1.52 5.10
C VAL A 53 -5.37 1.53 6.55
N GLU A 54 -5.90 0.40 7.00
CA GLU A 54 -6.05 0.09 8.41
C GLU A 54 -4.66 -0.27 8.96
N ILE A 55 -4.08 0.62 9.77
CA ILE A 55 -2.80 0.40 10.45
C ILE A 55 -3.04 0.01 11.90
N THR A 56 -2.22 -0.91 12.41
CA THR A 56 -2.21 -1.28 13.84
C THR A 56 -1.47 -0.20 14.64
N ASP A 57 -1.50 -0.28 15.97
CA ASP A 57 -0.76 0.65 16.82
C ASP A 57 0.76 0.57 16.51
N PRO A 58 1.38 1.66 16.00
CA PRO A 58 2.81 1.68 15.67
C PRO A 58 3.72 1.41 16.87
N GLN A 59 3.26 1.63 18.11
CA GLN A 59 4.04 1.30 19.30
C GLN A 59 4.19 -0.20 19.53
N THR A 60 3.30 -1.01 18.94
CA THR A 60 3.23 -2.47 19.16
C THR A 60 3.53 -3.28 17.89
N ALA A 61 3.70 -2.61 16.76
CA ALA A 61 3.95 -3.22 15.46
C ALA A 61 5.21 -2.62 14.84
N ARG A 62 6.20 -3.47 14.56
CA ARG A 62 7.44 -3.06 13.92
C ARG A 62 7.14 -2.40 12.56
N PRO A 63 7.78 -1.27 12.20
CA PRO A 63 7.58 -0.66 10.89
C PRO A 63 8.25 -1.47 9.79
N VAL A 64 7.64 -1.49 8.61
CA VAL A 64 8.15 -2.15 7.41
C VAL A 64 8.16 -1.17 6.24
N ASP A 65 9.17 -1.29 5.40
CA ASP A 65 9.24 -0.57 4.14
C ASP A 65 8.43 -1.29 3.07
N VAL A 66 7.57 -0.53 2.39
CA VAL A 66 6.83 -0.98 1.22
C VAL A 66 7.03 0.00 0.09
N ARG A 67 7.09 -0.52 -1.14
CA ARG A 67 6.99 0.29 -2.36
C ARG A 67 5.59 0.16 -2.93
N ILE A 68 4.96 1.27 -3.26
CA ILE A 68 3.69 1.30 -3.99
C ILE A 68 3.97 1.84 -5.39
N ASP A 69 3.57 1.07 -6.40
CA ASP A 69 3.73 1.42 -7.81
C ASP A 69 2.36 1.49 -8.51
N VAL A 70 2.23 2.44 -9.43
CA VAL A 70 1.11 2.56 -10.38
C VAL A 70 1.63 2.15 -11.75
N VAL A 71 1.17 1.01 -12.24
CA VAL A 71 1.66 0.40 -13.49
C VAL A 71 0.54 0.28 -14.52
N ASP A 72 0.90 0.04 -15.78
CA ASP A 72 -0.09 -0.33 -16.79
C ASP A 72 -0.83 -1.62 -16.38
N ALA A 73 -2.13 -1.67 -16.65
CA ALA A 73 -2.93 -2.82 -16.29
C ALA A 73 -2.40 -4.11 -16.92
N GLY A 74 -2.18 -5.15 -16.11
CA GLY A 74 -1.63 -6.43 -16.57
C GLY A 74 -0.13 -6.43 -16.88
N ALA A 75 0.62 -5.38 -16.48
CA ALA A 75 2.08 -5.39 -16.57
C ALA A 75 2.68 -6.58 -15.80
N VAL A 76 3.74 -7.16 -16.36
CA VAL A 76 4.46 -8.28 -15.73
C VAL A 76 5.23 -7.77 -14.52
N LEU A 77 4.91 -8.30 -13.34
CA LEU A 77 5.58 -7.96 -12.09
C LEU A 77 6.86 -8.79 -11.94
N ALA A 78 8.00 -8.13 -11.80
CA ALA A 78 9.30 -8.79 -11.75
C ALA A 78 9.65 -9.37 -10.35
N ASP A 79 9.13 -8.79 -9.26
CA ASP A 79 9.40 -9.23 -7.89
C ASP A 79 8.22 -10.06 -7.36
N ALA A 80 8.48 -11.30 -6.94
CA ALA A 80 7.49 -12.23 -6.39
C ALA A 80 6.82 -11.73 -5.09
N ARG A 81 7.43 -10.77 -4.39
CA ARG A 81 6.84 -10.08 -3.22
C ARG A 81 5.89 -8.96 -3.61
N THR A 82 5.69 -8.72 -4.90
CA THR A 82 4.75 -7.72 -5.41
C THR A 82 3.35 -8.29 -5.47
N THR A 83 2.41 -7.61 -4.84
CA THR A 83 1.00 -7.98 -4.79
C THR A 83 0.17 -6.88 -5.42
N LYS A 84 -0.80 -7.26 -6.26
CA LYS A 84 -1.80 -6.31 -6.76
C LYS A 84 -2.72 -5.87 -5.63
N ILE A 85 -2.78 -4.56 -5.38
CA ILE A 85 -3.65 -3.95 -4.38
C ILE A 85 -5.03 -3.68 -4.98
N GLY A 86 -5.06 -3.16 -6.20
CA GLY A 86 -6.30 -2.87 -6.90
C GLY A 86 -6.06 -2.28 -8.28
N THR A 87 -7.13 -1.75 -8.85
CA THR A 87 -7.15 -1.14 -10.18
C THR A 87 -7.76 0.25 -10.05
N ILE A 88 -7.21 1.22 -10.75
CA ILE A 88 -7.75 2.59 -10.83
C ILE A 88 -7.95 2.99 -12.29
N ILE A 89 -8.79 4.00 -12.51
CA ILE A 89 -8.89 4.70 -13.80
C ILE A 89 -8.25 6.07 -13.62
N ARG A 90 -7.16 6.32 -14.35
CA ARG A 90 -6.44 7.60 -14.37
C ARG A 90 -6.34 8.08 -15.80
N ASP A 91 -6.76 9.32 -16.05
CA ASP A 91 -6.76 9.91 -17.40
C ASP A 91 -7.51 9.02 -18.42
N GLY A 92 -8.60 8.38 -17.98
CA GLY A 92 -9.38 7.43 -18.80
C GLY A 92 -8.70 6.09 -19.09
N ARG A 93 -7.52 5.84 -18.52
CA ARG A 93 -6.78 4.58 -18.69
C ARG A 93 -6.81 3.75 -17.43
N GLN A 94 -7.01 2.45 -17.62
CA GLN A 94 -6.91 1.49 -16.53
C GLN A 94 -5.45 1.28 -16.12
N ARG A 95 -5.18 1.38 -14.82
CA ARG A 95 -3.87 1.17 -14.21
C ARG A 95 -4.01 0.22 -13.03
N ASP A 96 -2.99 -0.57 -12.78
CA ASP A 96 -2.91 -1.41 -11.59
C ASP A 96 -2.10 -0.71 -10.52
N VAL A 97 -2.60 -0.74 -9.29
CA VAL A 97 -1.85 -0.31 -8.10
C VAL A 97 -1.29 -1.57 -7.46
N VAL A 98 0.02 -1.63 -7.31
CA VAL A 98 0.73 -2.80 -6.78
C VAL A 98 1.61 -2.37 -5.61
N GLY A 99 1.80 -3.28 -4.65
CA GLY A 99 2.66 -3.06 -3.50
C GLY A 99 3.72 -4.13 -3.40
N THR A 100 4.96 -3.75 -3.12
CA THR A 100 6.09 -4.66 -2.89
C THR A 100 6.58 -4.50 -1.45
N TYR A 101 6.63 -5.59 -0.69
CA TYR A 101 7.29 -5.60 0.62
C TYR A 101 8.80 -5.57 0.45
N LEU A 102 9.44 -4.52 0.97
CA LEU A 102 10.89 -4.32 0.84
C LEU A 102 11.65 -4.94 2.01
N GLY A 103 11.05 -4.99 3.19
CA GLY A 103 11.70 -5.51 4.38
C GLY A 103 11.24 -4.77 5.62
N VAL A 104 11.91 -5.07 6.72
CA VAL A 104 11.69 -4.32 7.95
C VAL A 104 12.64 -3.15 7.99
N VAL A 105 12.18 -1.99 8.49
CA VAL A 105 13.02 -0.80 8.60
C VAL A 105 14.25 -1.17 9.43
N ALA A 106 15.43 -1.01 8.82
CA ALA A 106 16.68 -1.16 9.53
C ALA A 106 16.86 0.10 10.37
N ASP A 107 16.84 -0.04 11.70
CA ASP A 107 17.38 0.99 12.56
C ASP A 107 18.89 1.05 12.25
N GLU A 108 19.30 1.92 11.34
CA GLU A 108 20.72 2.26 11.18
C GLU A 108 21.16 2.96 12.48
N ASN A 109 21.92 2.22 13.28
CA ASN A 109 22.49 2.68 14.55
C ASN A 109 24.01 2.79 14.42
#